data_AF-A0AAW2V730-F1
#
_entry.id   AF-A0AAW2V730-F1
#
_cell.length_a   1.000
_cell.length_b   1.000
_cell.length_c   1.000
_cell.angle_alpha   90.00
_cell.angle_beta   90.00
_cell.angle_gamma   90.00
#
_symmetry.space_group_name_H-M   'P 1'
#
loop_
_entity.id
_entity.type
_entity.pdbx_description
1 polymer ?
#
loop_
_entity_poly.entity_id
_entity_poly.type
_entity_poly.pdbx_seq_one_letter_code
_entity_poly.pdbx_strand_id
1 'polypeptide(L)'
;MQDTIVAGAYLCDEETVRVVCTEGPARIRELIAVGASFDHGEDGNLHLAREGGHSHHRIVHAADMTGREIERALLEAVRKDHNIYVFEYHFAIDVLTSQEGPHTICHGVDAVNTETQEVMRFISKVTLLASGGAGHVYPSTTNPLVATGDVMAMAHRAGAVISNMEAELAPRDVVARSIDDQLKKRNEKYVLLDISHKAKEKILSHFPNIAAECLRHGLDITRQPIPVVPAAHYMCGGVRAGLQGETNVRGL
;
A
#
# COMPACT_ATOMS: atom_id res chain seq x y z
N MET A 1 1.99 8.34 -16.98
CA MET A 1 3.28 9.04 -16.81
C MET A 1 3.10 10.46 -16.31
N GLN A 2 2.57 11.41 -17.10
CA GLN A 2 2.48 12.83 -16.69
C GLN A 2 1.76 13.02 -15.34
N ASP A 3 0.57 12.43 -15.17
CA ASP A 3 -0.19 12.47 -13.92
C ASP A 3 0.69 12.08 -12.71
N THR A 4 1.49 11.00 -12.83
CA THR A 4 2.38 10.50 -11.78
C THR A 4 3.54 11.45 -11.49
N ILE A 5 4.18 11.99 -12.53
CA ILE A 5 5.31 12.94 -12.38
C ILE A 5 4.83 14.21 -11.67
N VAL A 6 3.68 14.75 -12.08
CA VAL A 6 3.08 15.94 -11.47
C VAL A 6 2.67 15.66 -10.02
N ALA A 7 2.02 14.52 -9.77
CA ALA A 7 1.62 14.08 -8.43
C ALA A 7 2.81 13.88 -7.48
N GLY A 8 3.94 13.38 -8.00
CA GLY A 8 5.18 13.28 -7.25
C GLY A 8 5.97 14.59 -7.14
N ALA A 9 5.36 15.73 -7.47
CA ALA A 9 5.99 17.05 -7.45
C ALA A 9 7.33 17.12 -8.22
N TYR A 10 7.45 16.32 -9.30
CA TYR A 10 8.67 16.19 -10.11
C TYR A 10 9.90 15.63 -9.34
N LEU A 11 9.68 14.99 -8.19
CA LEU A 11 10.73 14.31 -7.41
C LEU A 11 10.85 12.82 -7.75
N CYS A 12 10.03 12.32 -8.68
CA CYS A 12 10.08 10.93 -9.10
C CYS A 12 11.33 10.62 -9.92
N ASP A 13 11.80 9.38 -9.80
CA ASP A 13 12.67 8.79 -10.81
C ASP A 13 11.85 8.48 -12.07
N GLU A 14 12.15 9.16 -13.18
CA GLU A 14 11.37 9.06 -14.42
C GLU A 14 11.41 7.66 -15.04
N GLU A 15 12.51 6.93 -14.86
CA GLU A 15 12.66 5.58 -15.38
C GLU A 15 11.75 4.60 -14.65
N THR A 16 11.72 4.67 -13.33
CA THR A 16 10.82 3.91 -12.47
C THR A 16 9.37 4.22 -12.81
N VAL A 17 9.01 5.50 -12.95
CA VAL A 17 7.65 5.91 -13.34
C VAL A 17 7.27 5.35 -14.70
N ARG A 18 8.18 5.37 -15.67
CA ARG A 18 7.95 4.79 -17.00
C ARG A 18 7.64 3.31 -16.89
N VAL A 19 8.51 2.51 -16.26
CA VAL A 19 8.34 1.06 -16.08
C VAL A 19 6.99 0.75 -15.45
N VAL A 20 6.70 1.33 -14.28
CA VAL A 20 5.45 1.08 -13.54
C VAL A 20 4.22 1.49 -14.35
N CYS A 21 4.26 2.62 -15.06
CA CYS A 21 3.14 3.07 -15.88
C CYS A 21 2.92 2.20 -17.12
N THR A 22 3.98 1.71 -17.77
CA THR A 22 3.88 0.94 -19.02
C THR A 22 3.52 -0.51 -18.77
N GLU A 23 3.97 -1.09 -17.65
CA GLU A 23 3.74 -2.50 -17.33
C GLU A 23 2.40 -2.75 -16.62
N GLY A 24 1.78 -1.72 -16.04
CA GLY A 24 0.51 -1.83 -15.29
C GLY A 24 -0.57 -2.66 -15.98
N PRO A 25 -0.93 -2.42 -17.26
CA PRO A 25 -1.95 -3.23 -17.94
C PRO A 25 -1.59 -4.71 -18.06
N ALA A 26 -0.32 -5.05 -18.21
CA ALA A 26 0.12 -6.45 -18.26
C ALA A 26 -0.01 -7.11 -16.87
N ARG A 27 0.42 -6.40 -15.81
CA ARG A 27 0.29 -6.86 -14.42
C ARG A 27 -1.17 -7.07 -14.01
N ILE A 28 -2.11 -6.23 -14.47
CA ILE A 28 -3.54 -6.46 -14.24
C ILE A 28 -4.03 -7.76 -14.91
N ARG A 29 -3.61 -8.02 -16.16
CA ARG A 29 -3.98 -9.28 -16.84
C ARG A 29 -3.40 -10.50 -16.13
N GLU A 30 -2.20 -10.39 -15.57
CA GLU A 30 -1.60 -11.44 -14.74
C GLU A 30 -2.42 -11.69 -13.48
N LEU A 31 -2.86 -10.64 -12.78
CA LEU A 31 -3.74 -10.79 -11.61
C LEU A 31 -5.06 -11.49 -11.98
N ILE A 32 -5.67 -11.13 -13.11
CA ILE A 32 -6.87 -11.80 -13.61
C ILE A 32 -6.60 -13.28 -13.90
N ALA A 33 -5.46 -13.59 -14.54
CA ALA A 33 -5.06 -14.96 -14.84
C ALA A 33 -4.79 -15.80 -13.58
N VAL A 34 -4.29 -15.17 -12.52
CA VAL A 34 -4.10 -15.77 -11.19
C VAL A 34 -5.44 -16.00 -10.47
N GLY A 35 -6.47 -15.26 -10.84
CA GLY A 35 -7.85 -15.48 -10.38
C GLY A 35 -8.50 -14.28 -9.71
N ALA A 36 -7.92 -13.07 -9.81
CA ALA A 36 -8.54 -11.85 -9.32
C ALA A 36 -9.73 -11.45 -10.20
N SER A 37 -10.87 -11.12 -9.57
CA SER A 37 -12.09 -10.70 -10.24
C SER A 37 -12.31 -9.20 -10.08
N PHE A 38 -12.35 -8.47 -11.19
CA PHE A 38 -12.60 -7.02 -11.20
C PHE A 38 -13.97 -6.70 -11.80
N ASP A 39 -14.50 -5.53 -11.49
CA ASP A 39 -15.80 -5.07 -11.99
C ASP A 39 -15.75 -4.80 -13.49
N HIS A 40 -16.83 -5.14 -14.18
CA HIS A 40 -17.00 -4.93 -15.62
C HIS A 40 -18.15 -3.97 -15.90
N GLY A 41 -18.01 -3.16 -16.95
CA GLY A 41 -19.07 -2.30 -17.48
C GLY A 41 -20.11 -3.08 -18.28
N GLU A 42 -21.14 -2.38 -18.73
CA GLU A 42 -22.20 -2.96 -19.58
C GLU A 42 -21.69 -3.49 -20.92
N ASP A 43 -20.55 -2.98 -21.38
CA ASP A 43 -19.86 -3.40 -22.60
C ASP A 43 -19.02 -4.68 -22.41
N GLY A 44 -18.97 -5.22 -21.19
CA GLY A 44 -18.16 -6.38 -20.83
C GLY A 44 -16.67 -6.09 -20.70
N ASN A 45 -16.24 -4.82 -20.79
CA ASN A 45 -14.87 -4.42 -20.48
C ASN A 45 -14.72 -4.09 -19.00
N LEU A 46 -13.48 -3.98 -18.51
CA LEU A 46 -13.22 -3.54 -17.13
C LEU A 46 -13.85 -2.16 -16.87
N HIS A 47 -14.60 -2.05 -15.78
CA HIS A 47 -15.07 -0.75 -15.30
C HIS A 47 -13.91 0.01 -14.68
N LEU A 48 -13.70 1.26 -15.13
CA LEU A 48 -12.56 2.07 -14.72
C LEU A 48 -13.01 3.31 -13.95
N ALA A 49 -12.53 3.43 -12.73
CA ALA A 49 -12.71 4.62 -11.89
C ALA A 49 -11.63 5.69 -12.16
N ARG A 50 -11.83 6.87 -11.58
CA ARG A 50 -10.88 7.98 -11.57
C ARG A 50 -10.79 8.59 -10.18
N GLU A 51 -9.58 8.71 -9.67
CA GLU A 51 -9.27 9.36 -8.40
C GLU A 51 -8.49 10.68 -8.60
N GLY A 52 -8.24 11.39 -7.49
CA GLY A 52 -7.45 12.61 -7.49
C GLY A 52 -6.06 12.40 -8.09
N GLY A 53 -5.62 13.35 -8.90
CA GLY A 53 -4.33 13.30 -9.61
C GLY A 53 -4.40 12.62 -10.97
N HIS A 54 -5.49 11.94 -11.32
CA HIS A 54 -5.67 11.34 -12.63
C HIS A 54 -6.48 12.20 -13.60
N SER A 55 -5.98 12.31 -14.83
CA SER A 55 -6.66 13.00 -15.93
C SER A 55 -7.68 12.11 -16.67
N HIS A 56 -7.60 10.78 -16.52
CA HIS A 56 -8.44 9.80 -17.23
C HIS A 56 -8.93 8.67 -16.29
N HIS A 57 -9.99 7.96 -16.68
CA HIS A 57 -10.48 6.76 -15.98
C HIS A 57 -9.53 5.59 -16.26
N ARG A 58 -8.84 5.12 -15.22
CA ARG A 58 -7.77 4.12 -15.36
C ARG A 58 -7.55 3.27 -14.10
N ILE A 59 -8.47 3.33 -13.14
CA ILE A 59 -8.36 2.60 -11.89
C ILE A 59 -9.29 1.40 -11.96
N VAL A 60 -8.70 0.21 -12.03
CA VAL A 60 -9.42 -1.06 -11.95
C VAL A 60 -9.80 -1.30 -10.49
N HIS A 61 -11.01 -1.79 -10.26
CA HIS A 61 -11.50 -2.05 -8.90
C HIS A 61 -12.41 -3.28 -8.82
N ALA A 62 -12.63 -3.75 -7.61
CA ALA A 62 -13.63 -4.75 -7.27
C ALA A 62 -14.50 -4.16 -6.15
N ALA A 63 -15.63 -3.56 -6.54
CA ALA A 63 -16.39 -2.62 -5.72
C ALA A 63 -15.45 -1.62 -5.00
N ASP A 64 -15.60 -1.47 -3.68
CA ASP A 64 -14.75 -0.68 -2.80
C ASP A 64 -13.77 -1.56 -1.97
N MET A 65 -13.48 -2.80 -2.41
CA MET A 65 -12.63 -3.76 -1.69
C MET A 65 -11.57 -4.44 -2.58
N THR A 66 -11.04 -3.72 -3.57
CA THR A 66 -10.03 -4.22 -4.53
C THR A 66 -8.83 -4.90 -3.86
N GLY A 67 -8.33 -4.35 -2.75
CA GLY A 67 -7.19 -4.92 -2.02
C GLY A 67 -7.47 -6.34 -1.50
N ARG A 68 -8.66 -6.57 -0.94
CA ARG A 68 -9.07 -7.89 -0.44
C ARG A 68 -9.17 -8.93 -1.55
N GLU A 69 -9.65 -8.52 -2.72
CA GLU A 69 -9.81 -9.42 -3.86
C GLU A 69 -8.45 -9.83 -4.46
N ILE A 70 -7.52 -8.87 -4.58
CA ILE A 70 -6.14 -9.16 -4.99
C ILE A 70 -5.47 -10.09 -3.98
N GLU A 71 -5.57 -9.79 -2.68
CA GLU A 71 -5.01 -10.60 -1.61
C GLU A 71 -5.56 -12.04 -1.63
N ARG A 72 -6.88 -12.20 -1.75
CA ARG A 72 -7.53 -13.52 -1.86
C ARG A 72 -6.94 -14.32 -3.02
N ALA A 73 -6.90 -13.74 -4.22
CA ALA A 73 -6.41 -14.43 -5.41
C ALA A 73 -4.95 -14.86 -5.27
N LEU A 74 -4.09 -13.98 -4.75
CA LEU A 74 -2.67 -14.28 -4.53
C LEU A 74 -2.47 -15.36 -3.44
N LEU A 75 -3.20 -15.28 -2.33
CA LEU A 75 -3.12 -16.30 -1.26
C LEU A 75 -3.62 -17.67 -1.75
N GLU A 76 -4.67 -17.72 -2.55
CA GLU A 76 -5.13 -18.97 -3.16
C GLU A 76 -4.10 -19.57 -4.12
N ALA A 77 -3.40 -18.74 -4.90
CA ALA A 77 -2.34 -19.18 -5.78
C ALA A 77 -1.14 -19.72 -4.98
N VAL A 78 -0.71 -18.99 -3.94
CA VAL A 78 0.35 -19.41 -3.03
C VAL A 78 0.05 -20.76 -2.37
N ARG A 79 -1.18 -20.96 -1.87
CA ARG A 79 -1.59 -22.22 -1.24
C ARG A 79 -1.59 -23.42 -2.18
N LYS A 80 -1.72 -23.19 -3.49
CA LYS A 80 -1.73 -24.25 -4.52
C LYS A 80 -0.33 -24.61 -5.00
N ASP A 81 0.66 -23.76 -4.78
CA ASP A 81 2.03 -24.02 -5.23
C ASP A 81 2.83 -24.79 -4.17
N HIS A 82 3.23 -26.02 -4.51
CA HIS A 82 3.99 -26.89 -3.62
C HIS A 82 5.45 -26.44 -3.41
N ASN A 83 5.93 -25.47 -4.18
CA ASN A 83 7.27 -24.89 -4.01
C ASN A 83 7.28 -23.69 -3.07
N ILE A 84 6.11 -23.20 -2.63
CA ILE A 84 6.00 -22.06 -1.72
C ILE A 84 5.68 -22.58 -0.32
N TYR A 85 6.51 -22.17 0.64
CA TYR A 85 6.33 -22.49 2.05
C TYR A 85 5.98 -21.21 2.80
N VAL A 86 4.85 -21.23 3.51
CA VAL A 86 4.37 -20.08 4.30
C VAL A 86 4.57 -20.36 5.77
N PHE A 87 5.34 -19.49 6.43
CA PHE A 87 5.61 -19.54 7.86
C PHE A 87 4.81 -18.43 8.56
N GLU A 88 3.54 -18.70 8.86
CA GLU A 88 2.70 -17.76 9.62
C GLU A 88 3.24 -17.59 11.04
N TYR A 89 2.99 -16.43 11.65
CA TYR A 89 3.45 -16.11 13.02
C TYR A 89 4.98 -16.14 13.21
N HIS A 90 5.76 -15.92 12.14
CA HIS A 90 7.21 -15.74 12.22
C HIS A 90 7.57 -14.27 12.01
N PHE A 91 8.00 -13.62 13.08
CA PHE A 91 8.41 -12.22 13.06
C PHE A 91 9.90 -12.11 12.74
N ALA A 92 10.24 -11.58 11.56
CA ALA A 92 11.63 -11.34 11.17
C ALA A 92 12.25 -10.26 12.07
N ILE A 93 13.41 -10.57 12.66
CA ILE A 93 14.10 -9.70 13.63
C ILE A 93 15.23 -8.93 12.96
N ASP A 94 16.08 -9.63 12.20
CA ASP A 94 17.23 -9.03 11.54
C ASP A 94 17.65 -9.80 10.28
N VAL A 95 18.25 -9.05 9.35
CA VAL A 95 18.87 -9.60 8.15
C VAL A 95 20.26 -10.14 8.51
N LEU A 96 20.55 -11.35 8.04
CA LEU A 96 21.84 -11.99 8.22
C LEU A 96 22.83 -11.43 7.20
N THR A 97 23.90 -10.79 7.67
CA THR A 97 24.88 -10.16 6.79
C THR A 97 26.32 -10.57 7.07
N SER A 98 27.14 -10.61 6.03
CA SER A 98 28.61 -10.64 6.13
C SER A 98 29.24 -9.50 5.33
N GLN A 99 30.50 -9.21 5.61
CA GLN A 99 31.31 -8.28 4.82
C GLN A 99 32.24 -9.05 3.88
N GLU A 100 32.19 -8.72 2.60
CA GLU A 100 33.09 -9.23 1.55
C GLU A 100 33.76 -8.05 0.83
N GLY A 101 34.95 -7.67 1.31
CA GLY A 101 35.64 -6.47 0.85
C GLY A 101 34.80 -5.21 1.12
N PRO A 102 34.45 -4.40 0.11
CA PRO A 102 33.62 -3.21 0.28
C PRO A 102 32.11 -3.48 0.26
N HIS A 103 31.68 -4.75 0.20
CA HIS A 103 30.28 -5.12 0.01
C HIS A 103 29.70 -5.83 1.23
N THR A 104 28.51 -5.40 1.65
CA THR A 104 27.66 -6.18 2.53
C THR A 104 26.89 -7.22 1.72
N ILE A 105 26.90 -8.47 2.17
CA ILE A 105 26.17 -9.59 1.55
C ILE A 105 25.09 -10.07 2.51
N CYS A 106 23.86 -10.25 2.01
CA CYS A 106 22.74 -10.85 2.73
C CYS A 106 22.74 -12.38 2.54
N HIS A 107 22.51 -13.11 3.63
CA HIS A 107 22.44 -14.57 3.67
C HIS A 107 21.08 -15.11 4.15
N GLY A 108 20.10 -14.23 4.35
CA GLY A 108 18.79 -14.60 4.89
C GLY A 108 18.36 -13.71 6.06
N VAL A 109 17.52 -14.26 6.95
CA VAL A 109 16.96 -13.57 8.12
C VAL A 109 16.92 -14.48 9.35
N ASP A 110 17.08 -13.90 10.52
CA ASP A 110 16.63 -14.50 11.77
C ASP A 110 15.19 -14.03 12.06
N ALA A 111 14.33 -14.95 12.45
CA ALA A 111 12.95 -14.69 12.83
C ALA A 111 12.59 -15.40 14.14
N VAL A 112 11.62 -14.88 14.88
CA VAL A 112 11.05 -15.54 16.05
C VAL A 112 9.65 -16.05 15.72
N ASN A 113 9.38 -17.31 16.03
CA ASN A 113 8.03 -17.83 16.04
C ASN A 113 7.30 -17.22 17.26
N THR A 114 6.28 -16.40 17.02
CA THR A 114 5.61 -15.66 18.10
C THR A 114 4.73 -16.55 18.98
N GLU A 115 4.39 -17.77 18.53
CA GLU A 115 3.62 -18.74 19.32
C GLU A 115 4.52 -19.57 20.23
N THR A 116 5.67 -20.05 19.73
CA THR A 116 6.58 -20.93 20.48
C THR A 116 7.74 -20.21 21.15
N GLN A 117 8.00 -18.96 20.76
CA GLN A 117 9.17 -18.16 21.15
C GLN A 117 10.51 -18.71 20.64
N GLU A 118 10.49 -19.67 19.72
CA GLU A 118 11.69 -20.23 19.11
C GLU A 118 12.27 -19.28 18.06
N VAL A 119 13.60 -19.11 18.09
CA VAL A 119 14.32 -18.35 17.07
C VAL A 119 14.71 -19.30 15.94
N MET A 120 14.29 -18.95 14.73
CA MET A 120 14.54 -19.69 13.51
C MET A 120 15.40 -18.86 12.56
N ARG A 121 16.40 -19.52 11.98
CA ARG A 121 17.29 -18.96 10.97
C ARG A 121 16.87 -19.44 9.59
N PHE A 122 16.47 -18.50 8.74
CA PHE A 122 16.16 -18.76 7.34
C PHE A 122 17.37 -18.36 6.49
N ILE A 123 18.02 -19.33 5.84
CA ILE A 123 19.13 -19.07 4.91
C ILE A 123 18.61 -19.06 3.48
N SER A 124 19.00 -18.06 2.71
CA SER A 124 18.59 -17.90 1.32
C SER A 124 19.73 -17.31 0.47
N LYS A 125 19.64 -17.50 -0.85
CA LYS A 125 20.54 -16.83 -1.81
C LYS A 125 20.10 -15.39 -2.09
N VAL A 126 18.80 -15.13 -1.94
CA VAL A 126 18.15 -13.85 -2.16
C VAL A 126 17.07 -13.71 -1.09
N THR A 127 17.01 -12.55 -0.46
CA THR A 127 15.99 -12.18 0.53
C THR A 127 15.24 -10.97 0.02
N LEU A 128 13.91 -11.09 -0.13
CA LEU A 128 13.07 -9.96 -0.51
C LEU A 128 12.33 -9.43 0.72
N LEU A 129 12.47 -8.13 1.00
CA LEU A 129 11.74 -7.48 2.09
C LEU A 129 10.46 -6.82 1.56
N ALA A 130 9.30 -7.26 2.07
CA ALA A 130 7.98 -6.81 1.61
C ALA A 130 6.97 -6.60 2.74
N SER A 131 7.38 -6.05 3.89
CA SER A 131 6.55 -5.98 5.11
C SER A 131 5.66 -4.73 5.22
N GLY A 132 5.47 -3.96 4.15
CA GLY A 132 4.68 -2.73 4.18
C GLY A 132 5.38 -1.53 4.81
N GLY A 133 4.60 -0.55 5.26
CA GLY A 133 5.06 0.76 5.74
C GLY A 133 5.20 0.89 7.26
N ALA A 134 5.38 2.13 7.72
CA ALA A 134 5.54 2.49 9.14
C ALA A 134 4.42 3.42 9.64
N GLY A 135 3.17 3.15 9.26
CA GLY A 135 2.03 4.04 9.59
C GLY A 135 1.81 4.26 11.09
N HIS A 136 2.22 3.32 11.95
CA HIS A 136 2.06 3.38 13.41
C HIS A 136 3.11 4.20 14.15
N VAL A 137 4.04 4.86 13.45
CA VAL A 137 4.85 5.93 14.07
C VAL A 137 4.02 7.19 14.35
N TYR A 138 2.82 7.29 13.74
CA TYR A 138 1.87 8.38 13.95
C TYR A 138 0.69 7.92 14.82
N PRO A 139 0.19 8.80 15.71
CA PRO A 139 -0.91 8.46 16.62
C PRO A 139 -2.27 8.28 15.93
N SER A 140 -2.44 8.88 14.74
CA SER A 140 -3.65 8.74 13.92
C SER A 140 -3.26 8.19 12.56
N THR A 141 -3.70 6.96 12.27
CA THR A 141 -3.31 6.23 11.06
C THR A 141 -4.46 5.34 10.59
N THR A 142 -4.59 5.16 9.28
CA THR A 142 -5.51 4.19 8.69
C THR A 142 -4.88 2.79 8.55
N ASN A 143 -3.61 2.64 8.92
CA ASN A 143 -2.85 1.43 8.69
C ASN A 143 -3.21 0.34 9.73
N PRO A 144 -3.16 -0.94 9.35
CA PRO A 144 -3.30 -2.04 10.32
C PRO A 144 -2.17 -1.98 11.36
N LEU A 145 -2.41 -2.56 12.55
CA LEU A 145 -1.49 -2.54 13.69
C LEU A 145 -0.09 -3.08 13.38
N VAL A 146 0.04 -3.88 12.32
CA VAL A 146 1.31 -4.49 11.87
C VAL A 146 2.21 -3.55 11.06
N ALA A 147 1.73 -2.36 10.67
CA ALA A 147 2.53 -1.41 9.89
C ALA A 147 3.48 -0.59 10.79
N THR A 148 4.45 -1.27 11.39
CA THR A 148 5.40 -0.73 12.40
C THR A 148 6.76 -0.34 11.82
N GLY A 149 7.00 -0.62 10.54
CA GLY A 149 8.24 -0.23 9.85
C GLY A 149 9.42 -1.17 10.06
N ASP A 150 9.16 -2.43 10.41
CA ASP A 150 10.19 -3.41 10.77
C ASP A 150 11.22 -3.62 9.66
N VAL A 151 10.78 -3.70 8.39
CA VAL A 151 11.68 -3.84 7.24
C VAL A 151 12.62 -2.66 7.08
N MET A 152 12.16 -1.43 7.28
CA MET A 152 13.03 -0.26 7.20
C MET A 152 14.07 -0.29 8.31
N ALA A 153 13.69 -0.70 9.51
CA ALA A 153 14.60 -0.85 10.63
C ALA A 153 15.64 -1.95 10.40
N MET A 154 15.21 -3.14 9.95
CA MET A 154 16.09 -4.27 9.64
C MET A 154 17.05 -3.95 8.49
N ALA A 155 16.53 -3.39 7.40
CA ALA A 155 17.34 -3.01 6.24
C ALA A 155 18.38 -1.95 6.61
N HIS A 156 17.98 -0.92 7.39
CA HIS A 156 18.92 0.08 7.90
C HIS A 156 20.01 -0.54 8.76
N ARG A 157 19.68 -1.46 9.68
CA ARG A 157 20.67 -2.17 10.51
C ARG A 157 21.63 -3.03 9.69
N ALA A 158 21.16 -3.59 8.57
CA ALA A 158 21.98 -4.31 7.59
C ALA A 158 22.83 -3.39 6.69
N GLY A 159 22.73 -2.06 6.85
CA GLY A 159 23.45 -1.08 6.04
C GLY A 159 22.84 -0.80 4.67
N ALA A 160 21.58 -1.19 4.45
CA ALA A 160 20.82 -0.74 3.29
C ALA A 160 20.48 0.74 3.41
N VAL A 161 20.49 1.45 2.29
CA VAL A 161 20.15 2.88 2.26
C VAL A 161 18.65 3.06 2.38
N ILE A 162 18.23 3.95 3.28
CA ILE A 162 16.84 4.40 3.44
C ILE A 162 16.71 5.80 2.83
N SER A 163 15.61 6.07 2.13
CA SER A 163 15.38 7.35 1.44
C SER A 163 13.93 7.83 1.53
N ASN A 164 13.76 9.16 1.45
CA ASN A 164 12.47 9.85 1.31
C ASN A 164 11.45 9.55 2.42
N MET A 165 11.90 9.27 3.65
CA MET A 165 11.05 8.94 4.79
C MET A 165 10.13 10.10 5.20
N GLU A 166 10.44 11.31 4.77
CA GLU A 166 9.70 12.55 4.99
C GLU A 166 8.65 12.85 3.91
N ALA A 167 8.61 12.08 2.82
CA ALA A 167 7.86 12.42 1.61
C ALA A 167 6.37 12.04 1.68
N GLU A 168 5.53 12.86 1.02
CA GLU A 168 4.10 12.63 0.82
C GLU A 168 3.67 12.96 -0.63
N LEU A 169 2.64 12.28 -1.15
CA LEU A 169 2.16 12.44 -2.53
C LEU A 169 1.19 13.62 -2.69
N ALA A 170 1.42 14.46 -3.68
CA ALA A 170 0.40 15.41 -4.17
C ALA A 170 -0.54 14.69 -5.15
N PRO A 171 -1.87 14.90 -5.11
CA PRO A 171 -2.62 16.03 -4.55
C PRO A 171 -3.14 15.83 -3.12
N ARG A 172 -2.90 14.66 -2.52
CA ARG A 172 -3.46 14.31 -1.20
C ARG A 172 -2.92 15.24 -0.11
N ASP A 173 -1.65 15.61 -0.21
CA ASP A 173 -0.98 16.54 0.67
C ASP A 173 -1.63 17.94 0.69
N VAL A 174 -2.02 18.50 -0.46
CA VAL A 174 -2.67 19.81 -0.59
C VAL A 174 -4.04 19.79 0.06
N VAL A 175 -4.82 18.74 -0.20
CA VAL A 175 -6.17 18.59 0.39
C VAL A 175 -6.06 18.39 1.91
N ALA A 176 -5.15 17.52 2.37
CA ALA A 176 -4.93 17.29 3.80
C ALA A 176 -4.49 18.56 4.53
N ARG A 177 -3.53 19.33 3.98
CA ARG A 177 -3.12 20.62 4.53
C ARG A 177 -4.25 21.64 4.56
N SER A 178 -5.08 21.67 3.51
CA SER A 178 -6.23 22.57 3.46
C SER A 178 -7.25 22.23 4.54
N ILE A 179 -7.52 20.93 4.76
CA ILE A 179 -8.40 20.48 5.84
C ILE A 179 -7.83 20.88 7.21
N ASP A 180 -6.57 20.57 7.48
CA ASP A 180 -5.90 20.89 8.74
C ASP A 180 -5.89 22.41 9.04
N ASP A 181 -5.60 23.25 8.04
CA ASP A 181 -5.65 24.71 8.15
C ASP A 181 -7.06 25.20 8.53
N GLN A 182 -8.10 24.66 7.90
CA GLN A 182 -9.48 25.02 8.22
C GLN A 182 -9.91 24.57 9.62
N LEU A 183 -9.52 23.35 10.03
CA LEU A 183 -9.81 22.83 11.37
C LEU A 183 -9.19 23.73 12.45
N LYS A 184 -7.93 24.13 12.26
CA LYS A 184 -7.20 25.04 13.19
C LYS A 184 -7.85 26.41 13.25
N LYS A 185 -8.19 27.01 12.10
CA LYS A 185 -8.82 28.34 12.02
C LYS A 185 -10.19 28.38 12.69
N ARG A 186 -10.97 27.30 12.57
CA ARG A 186 -12.35 27.22 13.05
C ARG A 186 -12.47 26.56 14.43
N ASN A 187 -11.37 26.01 14.96
CA ASN A 187 -11.35 25.21 16.18
C ASN A 187 -12.35 24.02 16.11
N GLU A 188 -12.40 23.36 14.95
CA GLU A 188 -13.24 22.19 14.68
C GLU A 188 -12.40 20.91 14.74
N LYS A 189 -13.04 19.77 15.04
CA LYS A 189 -12.34 18.48 15.20
C LYS A 189 -12.29 17.64 13.92
N TYR A 190 -13.18 17.92 12.97
CA TYR A 190 -13.33 17.17 11.72
C TYR A 190 -14.00 18.06 10.67
N VAL A 191 -13.86 17.70 9.40
CA VAL A 191 -14.65 18.25 8.31
C VAL A 191 -15.68 17.22 7.85
N LEU A 192 -16.61 17.63 6.99
CA LEU A 192 -17.68 16.77 6.50
C LEU A 192 -17.41 16.36 5.04
N LEU A 193 -17.48 15.06 4.76
CA LEU A 193 -17.49 14.50 3.42
C LEU A 193 -18.93 14.16 3.04
N ASP A 194 -19.44 14.74 1.95
CA ASP A 194 -20.84 14.59 1.54
C ASP A 194 -20.99 14.02 0.13
N ILE A 195 -21.63 12.86 0.04
CA ILE A 195 -22.04 12.23 -1.22
C ILE A 195 -23.55 12.06 -1.35
N SER A 196 -24.34 12.53 -0.37
CA SER A 196 -25.79 12.35 -0.29
C SER A 196 -26.56 13.03 -1.43
N HIS A 197 -25.91 13.96 -2.14
CA HIS A 197 -26.40 14.59 -3.35
C HIS A 197 -26.43 13.65 -4.58
N LYS A 198 -25.88 12.44 -4.49
CA LYS A 198 -25.95 11.40 -5.54
C LYS A 198 -27.13 10.46 -5.29
N ALA A 199 -27.59 9.81 -6.36
CA ALA A 199 -28.65 8.80 -6.27
C ALA A 199 -28.24 7.65 -5.33
N LYS A 200 -29.14 7.26 -4.43
CA LYS A 200 -28.91 6.23 -3.41
C LYS A 200 -28.42 4.93 -4.01
N GLU A 201 -29.03 4.49 -5.10
CA GLU A 201 -28.71 3.24 -5.80
C GLU A 201 -27.28 3.28 -6.35
N LYS A 202 -26.83 4.45 -6.82
CA LYS A 202 -25.46 4.64 -7.29
C LYS A 202 -24.46 4.61 -6.13
N ILE A 203 -24.78 5.21 -5.00
CA ILE A 203 -23.92 5.19 -3.81
C ILE A 203 -23.74 3.75 -3.33
N LEU A 204 -24.84 3.01 -3.15
CA LEU A 204 -24.81 1.67 -2.58
C LEU A 204 -24.22 0.62 -3.53
N SER A 205 -24.29 0.83 -4.84
CA SER A 205 -23.61 -0.04 -5.81
C SER A 205 -22.10 0.17 -5.86
N HIS A 206 -21.63 1.42 -5.70
CA HIS A 206 -20.20 1.74 -5.82
C HIS A 206 -19.45 1.63 -4.48
N PHE A 207 -20.12 1.90 -3.36
CA PHE A 207 -19.51 1.92 -2.02
C PHE A 207 -20.27 1.04 -1.01
N PRO A 208 -20.57 -0.23 -1.33
CA PRO A 208 -21.38 -1.09 -0.48
C PRO A 208 -20.73 -1.33 0.90
N ASN A 209 -19.40 -1.50 0.96
CA ASN A 209 -18.71 -1.82 2.21
C ASN A 209 -18.55 -0.58 3.08
N ILE A 210 -18.20 0.57 2.49
CA ILE A 210 -18.16 1.85 3.22
C ILE A 210 -19.56 2.19 3.77
N ALA A 211 -20.62 2.02 2.97
CA ALA A 211 -21.98 2.25 3.42
C ALA A 211 -22.37 1.34 4.60
N ALA A 212 -22.05 0.05 4.51
CA ALA A 212 -22.32 -0.91 5.58
C ALA A 212 -21.55 -0.55 6.86
N GLU A 213 -20.26 -0.21 6.76
CA GLU A 213 -19.46 0.16 7.91
C GLU A 213 -19.94 1.47 8.55
N CYS A 214 -20.18 2.52 7.77
CA CYS A 214 -20.75 3.76 8.29
C CYS A 214 -22.10 3.53 8.99
N LEU A 215 -22.96 2.67 8.43
CA LEU A 215 -24.26 2.36 9.01
C LEU A 215 -24.14 1.66 10.37
N ARG A 216 -23.11 0.84 10.60
CA ARG A 216 -22.82 0.22 11.91
C ARG A 216 -22.53 1.26 12.99
N HIS A 217 -22.00 2.42 12.60
CA HIS A 217 -21.77 3.57 13.48
C HIS A 217 -22.92 4.59 13.46
N GLY A 218 -24.08 4.23 12.89
CA GLY A 218 -25.27 5.08 12.83
C GLY A 218 -25.21 6.18 11.77
N LEU A 219 -24.32 6.06 10.76
CA LEU A 219 -24.15 7.03 9.70
C LEU A 219 -24.68 6.50 8.35
N ASP A 220 -25.75 7.11 7.83
CA ASP A 220 -26.26 6.80 6.48
C ASP A 220 -25.67 7.76 5.43
N ILE A 221 -24.62 7.30 4.75
CA ILE A 221 -23.90 8.08 3.72
C ILE A 221 -24.79 8.50 2.54
N THR A 222 -25.98 7.89 2.39
CA THR A 222 -26.94 8.23 1.32
C THR A 222 -27.83 9.42 1.69
N ARG A 223 -27.80 9.86 2.95
CA ARG A 223 -28.71 10.88 3.48
C ARG A 223 -28.00 12.00 4.24
N GLN A 224 -26.79 11.78 4.71
CA GLN A 224 -26.05 12.76 5.51
C GLN A 224 -24.54 12.70 5.23
N PRO A 225 -23.82 13.80 5.45
CA PRO A 225 -22.37 13.80 5.40
C PRO A 225 -21.75 12.99 6.54
N ILE A 226 -20.50 12.55 6.35
CA ILE A 226 -19.72 11.84 7.36
C ILE A 226 -18.54 12.70 7.87
N PRO A 227 -18.21 12.62 9.16
CA PRO A 227 -17.04 13.30 9.71
C PRO A 227 -15.75 12.63 9.24
N VAL A 228 -14.80 13.42 8.74
CA VAL A 228 -13.49 12.95 8.30
C VAL A 228 -12.38 13.88 8.78
N VAL A 229 -11.19 13.31 8.95
CA VAL A 229 -9.96 14.00 9.38
C VAL A 229 -8.77 13.38 8.65
N PRO A 230 -7.72 14.15 8.31
CA PRO A 230 -6.49 13.59 7.77
C PRO A 230 -5.83 12.61 8.76
N ALA A 231 -5.35 11.49 8.26
CA ALA A 231 -4.63 10.48 9.04
C ALA A 231 -3.46 9.95 8.23
N ALA A 232 -2.41 9.48 8.90
CA ALA A 232 -1.28 8.85 8.23
C ALA A 232 -1.77 7.61 7.46
N HIS A 233 -1.41 7.51 6.18
CA HIS A 233 -1.99 6.52 5.29
C HIS A 233 -0.93 5.69 4.56
N TYR A 234 0.09 6.33 3.99
CA TYR A 234 1.10 5.67 3.16
C TYR A 234 2.49 6.24 3.45
N MET A 235 3.52 5.40 3.34
CA MET A 235 4.92 5.80 3.44
C MET A 235 5.51 5.86 2.03
N CYS A 236 5.85 7.05 1.53
CA CYS A 236 6.42 7.21 0.19
C CYS A 236 7.90 6.80 0.15
N GLY A 237 8.60 6.96 1.27
CA GLY A 237 9.96 6.51 1.46
C GLY A 237 10.07 5.04 1.84
N GLY A 238 11.31 4.61 2.05
CA GLY A 238 11.61 3.26 2.48
C GLY A 238 13.03 2.85 2.12
N VAL A 239 13.23 1.54 2.00
CA VAL A 239 14.51 0.97 1.53
C VAL A 239 14.72 1.36 0.08
N ARG A 240 15.85 1.99 -0.23
CA ARG A 240 16.20 2.39 -1.59
C ARG A 240 16.52 1.15 -2.41
N ALA A 241 15.80 0.98 -3.51
CA ALA A 241 15.96 -0.13 -4.43
C ALA A 241 16.16 0.35 -5.87
N GLY A 242 16.82 -0.46 -6.69
CA GLY A 242 16.89 -0.31 -8.14
C GLY A 242 15.64 -0.85 -8.85
N LEU A 243 15.68 -0.88 -10.19
CA LEU A 243 14.53 -1.31 -11.01
C LEU A 243 14.19 -2.79 -10.86
N GLN A 244 15.12 -3.62 -10.39
CA GLN A 244 14.88 -5.04 -10.12
C GLN A 244 14.57 -5.29 -8.64
N GLY A 245 14.37 -4.24 -7.84
CA GLY A 245 14.12 -4.33 -6.41
C GLY A 245 15.40 -4.51 -5.58
N GLU A 246 16.57 -4.48 -6.19
CA GLU A 246 17.85 -4.74 -5.53
C GLU A 246 18.32 -3.55 -4.68
N THR A 247 18.86 -3.84 -3.50
CA THR A 247 19.45 -2.82 -2.61
C THR A 247 20.97 -2.70 -2.81
N ASN A 248 21.61 -1.83 -2.04
CA ASN A 248 23.08 -1.79 -1.97
C ASN A 248 23.68 -2.97 -1.16
N VAL A 249 22.85 -3.76 -0.47
CA VAL A 249 23.26 -5.00 0.21
C VAL A 249 23.05 -6.14 -0.78
N ARG A 250 24.12 -6.82 -1.18
CA ARG A 250 24.02 -7.87 -2.23
C ARG A 250 23.18 -9.03 -1.72
N GLY A 251 22.20 -9.46 -2.53
CA GLY A 251 21.28 -10.54 -2.15
C GLY A 251 20.07 -10.07 -1.34
N LEU A 252 19.92 -8.76 -1.10
CA LEU A 252 18.76 -8.13 -0.47
C LEU A 252 18.07 -7.16 -1.43
#